data_AF-A0A359DE28-F1
#
_entry.id   AF-A0A359DE28-F1
#
_cell.length_a   1.000
_cell.length_b   1.000
_cell.length_c   1.000
_cell.angle_alpha   90.00
_cell.angle_beta   90.00
_cell.angle_gamma   90.00
#
_symmetry.space_group_name_H-M   'P 1'
#
loop_
_entity.id
_entity.type
_entity.pdbx_description
1 polymer ?
#
loop_
_entity_poly.entity_id
_entity_poly.type
_entity_poly.pdbx_seq_one_letter_code
_entity_poly.pdbx_strand_id
1 'polypeptide(L)'
;AVSLQRPAPADPQPWHAVFRAPLFFAATENLLRFPRAAIEQRLDDGNPELAEHNETVLKRTLEHLQPATWTRKVRACLEAQLPAGEPSAEGIAQTL
;
A
#
# COMPACT_ATOMS: atom_id res chain seq x y z
N ALA A 1 13.28 10.69 -4.47
CA ALA A 1 14.43 9.99 -5.08
C ALA A 1 13.99 8.61 -5.52
N VAL A 2 14.57 8.10 -6.61
CA VAL A 2 14.19 6.83 -7.27
C VAL A 2 15.39 5.91 -7.27
N SER A 3 15.24 4.69 -6.78
CA SER A 3 16.25 3.63 -6.83
C SER A 3 15.73 2.48 -7.66
N LEU A 4 16.55 1.96 -8.57
CA LEU A 4 16.19 0.90 -9.49
C LEU A 4 17.24 -0.21 -9.45
N GLN A 5 16.81 -1.46 -9.34
CA GLN A 5 17.71 -2.62 -9.34
C GLN A 5 18.43 -2.82 -10.66
N ARG A 6 17.81 -2.36 -11.75
CA ARG A 6 18.37 -2.51 -13.09
C ARG A 6 19.69 -1.73 -13.22
N PRO A 7 20.64 -2.23 -14.02
CA PRO A 7 21.83 -1.46 -14.36
C PRO A 7 21.46 -0.19 -15.11
N ALA A 8 22.37 0.79 -15.07
CA ALA A 8 22.21 2.01 -15.85
C ALA A 8 22.20 1.66 -17.34
N PRO A 9 21.22 2.17 -18.12
CA PRO A 9 21.23 2.02 -19.57
C PRO A 9 22.41 2.81 -20.16
N ALA A 10 22.76 2.50 -21.42
CA ALA A 10 23.80 3.24 -22.15
C ALA A 10 23.52 4.75 -22.22
N ASP A 11 22.24 5.13 -22.35
CA ASP A 11 21.79 6.50 -22.20
C ASP A 11 20.74 6.62 -21.07
N PRO A 12 21.10 7.23 -19.92
CA PRO A 12 20.18 7.45 -18.81
C PRO A 12 19.30 8.69 -18.97
N GLN A 13 19.53 9.57 -19.96
CA GLN A 13 18.78 10.83 -20.10
C GLN A 13 17.26 10.66 -20.20
N PRO A 14 16.72 9.69 -20.95
CA PRO A 14 15.27 9.46 -21.01
C PRO A 14 14.67 9.16 -19.62
N TRP A 15 15.42 8.47 -18.76
CA TRP A 15 14.98 8.14 -17.40
C TRP A 15 14.93 9.38 -16.52
N HIS A 16 15.95 10.23 -16.58
CA HIS A 16 15.97 11.50 -15.87
C HIS A 16 14.84 12.43 -16.32
N ALA A 17 14.55 12.49 -17.61
CA ALA A 17 13.48 13.31 -18.17
C ALA A 17 12.08 12.89 -17.68
N VAL A 18 11.85 11.58 -17.54
CA VAL A 18 10.57 11.03 -17.07
C VAL A 18 10.40 11.19 -15.56
N PHE A 19 11.37 10.74 -14.77
CA PHE A 19 11.22 10.69 -13.31
C PHE A 19 11.41 12.03 -12.62
N ARG A 20 12.16 12.97 -13.23
CA ARG A 20 12.36 14.34 -12.74
C ARG A 20 12.79 14.41 -11.26
N ALA A 21 13.56 13.41 -10.84
CA ALA A 21 14.05 13.24 -9.47
C ALA A 21 15.44 12.58 -9.51
N PRO A 22 16.22 12.64 -8.42
CA PRO A 22 17.47 11.89 -8.33
C PRO A 22 17.21 10.39 -8.55
N LEU A 23 17.92 9.80 -9.51
CA LEU A 23 17.85 8.37 -9.87
C LEU A 23 19.13 7.65 -9.52
N PHE A 24 18.98 6.45 -8.98
CA PHE A 24 20.05 5.51 -8.68
C PHE A 24 19.77 4.18 -9.38
N PHE A 25 20.72 3.75 -10.22
CA PHE A 25 20.68 2.44 -10.87
C PHE A 25 21.54 1.44 -10.12
N ALA A 26 21.35 0.14 -10.40
CA ALA A 26 22.03 -0.97 -9.73
C ALA A 26 21.87 -0.94 -8.20
N ALA A 27 20.72 -0.49 -7.71
CA ALA A 27 20.39 -0.53 -6.29
C ALA A 27 20.01 -1.94 -5.83
N THR A 28 20.01 -2.18 -4.52
CA THR A 28 19.57 -3.47 -3.95
C THR A 28 18.08 -3.73 -4.18
N GLU A 29 17.25 -2.69 -4.24
CA GLU A 29 15.79 -2.77 -4.41
C GLU A 29 15.22 -1.63 -5.24
N ASN A 30 14.02 -1.85 -5.81
CA ASN A 30 13.27 -0.80 -6.50
C ASN A 30 12.50 0.02 -5.46
N LEU A 31 12.78 1.32 -5.37
CA LEU A 31 12.30 2.15 -4.27
C LEU A 31 12.04 3.60 -4.70
N LEU A 32 10.89 4.13 -4.27
CA LEU A 32 10.49 5.52 -4.47
C LEU A 32 10.43 6.24 -3.12
N ARG A 33 11.23 7.28 -2.95
CA ARG A 33 11.23 8.16 -1.77
C ARG A 33 10.49 9.45 -2.09
N PHE A 34 9.42 9.68 -1.33
CA PHE A 34 8.66 10.92 -1.34
C PHE A 34 8.93 11.72 -0.06
N PRO A 35 8.90 13.06 -0.12
CA PRO A 35 8.81 13.88 1.09
C PRO A 35 7.52 13.54 1.86
N ARG A 36 7.61 13.46 3.19
CA ARG A 36 6.45 13.18 4.05
C ARG A 36 5.26 14.09 3.74
N ALA A 37 5.50 15.40 3.65
CA ALA A 37 4.46 16.38 3.37
C ALA A 37 3.72 16.13 2.04
N ALA A 38 4.40 15.60 1.02
CA ALA A 38 3.77 15.28 -0.27
C ALA A 38 2.89 14.01 -0.20
N ILE A 39 3.24 13.05 0.67
CA ILE A 39 2.42 11.85 0.90
C ILE A 39 1.21 12.16 1.78
N GLU A 40 1.38 13.04 2.75
CA GLU A 40 0.30 13.44 3.68
C GLU A 40 -0.63 14.49 3.08
N GLN A 41 -0.29 15.08 1.93
CA GLN A 41 -1.14 16.03 1.22
C GLN A 41 -2.40 15.32 0.71
N ARG A 42 -3.57 15.90 1.02
CA ARG A 42 -4.83 15.45 0.42
C ARG A 42 -4.84 15.81 -1.07
N LEU A 43 -5.34 14.89 -1.89
CA LEU A 43 -5.55 15.15 -3.31
C LEU A 43 -6.67 16.18 -3.49
N ASP A 44 -6.40 17.21 -4.30
CA ASP A 44 -7.33 18.32 -4.54
C ASP A 44 -8.62 17.87 -5.25
N ASP A 45 -8.54 16.80 -6.04
CA ASP A 45 -9.62 16.15 -6.78
C ASP A 45 -10.03 14.79 -6.16
N GLY A 46 -9.60 14.53 -4.92
CA GLY A 46 -9.94 13.30 -4.21
C GLY A 46 -11.45 13.15 -4.06
N ASN A 47 -12.04 12.19 -4.77
CA ASN A 47 -13.46 11.87 -4.64
C ASN A 47 -13.64 10.72 -3.62
N PRO A 48 -14.16 11.01 -2.41
CA PRO A 48 -14.31 10.00 -1.36
C PRO A 48 -15.26 8.86 -1.74
N GLU A 49 -16.29 9.13 -2.54
CA GLU A 49 -17.22 8.10 -3.02
C GLU A 49 -16.52 7.13 -3.98
N LEU A 50 -15.66 7.65 -4.87
CA LEU A 50 -14.83 6.80 -5.74
C LEU A 50 -13.78 6.02 -4.95
N ALA A 51 -13.22 6.61 -3.89
CA ALA A 51 -12.28 5.91 -3.02
C ALA A 51 -12.95 4.73 -2.32
N GLU A 52 -14.15 4.92 -1.76
CA GLU A 52 -14.93 3.85 -1.12
C GLU A 52 -15.34 2.75 -2.10
N HIS A 53 -15.74 3.14 -3.32
CA HIS A 53 -16.05 2.18 -4.38
C HIS A 53 -14.80 1.37 -4.78
N ASN A 54 -13.68 2.03 -5.01
CA ASN A 54 -12.41 1.39 -5.33
C ASN A 54 -11.96 0.43 -4.23
N GLU A 55 -12.15 0.81 -2.97
CA GLU A 55 -11.82 -0.03 -1.82
C GLU A 55 -12.69 -1.29 -1.75
N THR A 56 -13.99 -1.17 -2.05
CA THR A 56 -14.91 -2.31 -2.13
C THR A 56 -14.49 -3.28 -3.24
N VAL A 57 -14.15 -2.76 -4.42
CA VAL A 57 -13.67 -3.57 -5.55
C VAL A 57 -12.32 -4.23 -5.24
N LEU A 58 -11.41 -3.50 -4.59
CA LEU A 58 -10.11 -4.01 -4.18
C LEU A 58 -10.23 -5.14 -3.15
N LYS A 59 -11.08 -4.99 -2.12
CA LYS A 59 -11.34 -6.03 -1.11
C LYS A 59 -11.83 -7.32 -1.76
N ARG A 60 -12.84 -7.23 -2.64
CA ARG A 60 -13.35 -8.39 -3.40
C ARG A 60 -12.26 -9.04 -4.27
N THR A 61 -11.42 -8.23 -4.90
CA THR A 61 -10.34 -8.73 -5.76
C THR A 61 -9.24 -9.41 -4.94
N LEU A 62 -8.86 -8.86 -3.78
CA LEU A 62 -7.88 -9.46 -2.86
C LEU A 62 -8.37 -10.74 -2.19
N GLU A 63 -9.69 -10.89 -2.00
CA GLU A 63 -10.31 -12.13 -1.55
C GLU A 63 -10.23 -13.24 -2.60
N HIS A 64 -10.33 -12.89 -3.89
CA HIS A 64 -10.20 -13.84 -4.98
C HIS A 64 -8.75 -14.22 -5.29
N LEU A 65 -7.81 -13.27 -5.18
CA LEU A 65 -6.41 -13.49 -5.60
C LEU A 65 -5.53 -14.11 -4.51
N GLN A 66 -5.87 -13.96 -3.22
CA GLN A 66 -5.09 -14.53 -2.12
C GLN A 66 -6.00 -15.11 -1.04
N PRO A 67 -5.83 -16.39 -0.66
CA PRO A 67 -6.52 -16.93 0.50
C PRO A 67 -6.16 -16.07 1.72
N ALA A 68 -7.17 -15.69 2.49
CA ALA A 68 -6.99 -14.82 3.65
C ALA A 68 -5.98 -15.45 4.62
N THR A 69 -4.83 -14.79 4.80
CA THR A 69 -3.86 -15.19 5.82
C THR A 69 -4.50 -15.07 7.20
N TRP A 70 -4.06 -15.91 8.16
CA TRP A 70 -4.52 -15.85 9.54
C TRP A 70 -4.39 -14.44 10.14
N THR A 71 -3.31 -13.72 9.82
CA THR A 71 -3.12 -12.32 10.22
C THR A 71 -4.20 -11.38 9.69
N ARG A 72 -4.66 -11.55 8.44
CA ARG A 72 -5.73 -10.72 7.85
C ARG A 72 -7.07 -11.00 8.51
N LYS A 73 -7.35 -12.28 8.82
CA LYS A 73 -8.57 -12.70 9.52
C LYS A 73 -8.62 -12.15 10.96
N VAL A 74 -7.53 -12.29 11.70
CA VAL A 74 -7.39 -11.75 13.07
C VAL A 74 -7.55 -10.24 13.09
N ARG A 75 -6.92 -9.52 12.15
CA ARG A 75 -7.06 -8.06 12.04
C ARG A 75 -8.50 -7.63 11.77
N ALA A 76 -9.18 -8.28 10.82
CA ALA A 76 -10.57 -7.95 10.51
C ALA A 76 -11.50 -8.20 11.72
N CYS A 77 -11.26 -9.28 12.47
CA CYS A 77 -12.00 -9.59 13.69
C CYS A 77 -11.78 -8.53 14.79
N LEU A 78 -10.53 -8.09 14.98
CA LEU A 78 -10.18 -7.00 15.88
C LEU A 78 -10.90 -5.69 15.51
N GLU A 79 -10.84 -5.32 14.23
CA GLU A 79 -11.49 -4.10 13.70
C GLU A 79 -13.01 -4.13 13.89
N ALA A 80 -13.65 -5.28 13.72
CA ALA A 80 -15.08 -5.44 13.93
C ALA A 80 -15.51 -5.39 15.41
N GLN A 81 -14.64 -5.83 16.35
CA GLN A 81 -14.95 -5.87 17.78
C GLN A 81 -14.54 -4.61 18.54
N LEU A 82 -13.63 -3.79 18.01
CA LEU A 82 -13.18 -2.53 18.61
C LEU A 82 -14.31 -1.58 19.05
N PRO A 83 -15.43 -1.41 18.30
CA PRO A 83 -16.55 -0.60 18.75
C PRO A 83 -17.24 -1.09 20.03
N ALA A 84 -17.09 -2.38 20.36
CA ALA A 84 -17.69 -3.01 21.55
C ALA A 84 -16.73 -3.05 22.76
N GLY A 85 -15.49 -2.60 22.61
CA GLY A 85 -14.45 -2.63 23.65
C GLY A 85 -13.20 -3.38 23.20
N GLU A 86 -12.25 -3.58 24.12
CA GLU A 86 -11.01 -4.30 23.84
C GLU A 86 -11.28 -5.82 23.72
N PRO A 87 -11.05 -6.43 22.54
CA PRO A 87 -11.26 -7.86 22.34
C PRO A 87 -10.11 -8.68 22.96
N SER A 88 -10.44 -9.83 23.58
CA SER A 88 -9.44 -10.76 24.09
C SER A 88 -8.92 -11.71 23.00
N ALA A 89 -7.69 -12.22 23.17
CA ALA A 89 -7.10 -13.20 22.26
C ALA A 89 -7.95 -14.48 22.15
N GLU A 90 -8.51 -14.96 23.27
CA GLU A 90 -9.42 -16.11 23.28
C GLU A 90 -10.74 -15.82 22.53
N GLY A 91 -11.28 -14.60 22.65
CA GLY A 91 -12.51 -14.20 21.96
C GLY A 91 -12.34 -14.15 20.44
N ILE A 92 -11.19 -13.69 19.98
CA ILE A 92 -10.86 -13.69 18.55
C ILE A 92 -10.67 -15.12 18.05
N ALA A 93 -9.97 -15.98 18.81
CA ALA A 93 -9.75 -17.37 18.45
C ALA A 93 -11.05 -18.19 18.34
N GLN A 94 -12.08 -17.87 19.12
CA GLN A 94 -13.40 -18.52 19.02
C GLN A 94 -14.23 -18.06 17.82
N THR A 95 -13.90 -16.90 17.25
CA THR A 95 -14.67 -16.28 16.16
C THR A 95 -14.13 -16.65 14.76
N LEU A 96 -12.94 -17.25 14.69
CA LEU A 96 -12.20 -17.54 13.46
C LEU A 96 -12.14 -19.04 13.14
#